data_AF-A0A5H2Y1V9-F1
#
_entry.id   AF-A0A5H2Y1V9-F1
#
_cell.length_a   1.000
_cell.length_b   1.000
_cell.length_c   1.000
_cell.angle_alpha   90.00
_cell.angle_beta   90.00
_cell.angle_gamma   90.00
#
_symmetry.space_group_name_H-M   'P 1'
#
loop_
_entity.id
_entity.type
_entity.pdbx_description
1 polymer ?
#
loop_
_entity_poly.entity_id
_entity_poly.type
_entity_poly.pdbx_seq_one_letter_code
_entity_poly.pdbx_strand_id
1 'polypeptide(L)'
;MKILLATSILTFALLSNSSFANTNEDGVLKYAHSMVYLKCKSTSCSGIVTRWHSMKVYYKQLAGLPPHSEARIYWNKNEPADISAGRYEAHTLGDYCPDGTRMTATWFLGSNFKPTSAIATDCSGQEHTYSVHEFNF
;
A
#
# COMPACT_ATOMS: atom_id res chain seq x y z
N MET A 1 -51.96 -33.44 47.14
CA MET A 1 -51.52 -32.09 46.73
C MET A 1 -50.04 -32.20 46.35
N LYS A 2 -49.70 -32.26 45.05
CA LYS A 2 -48.32 -32.44 44.56
C LYS A 2 -47.77 -31.07 44.14
N ILE A 3 -46.63 -30.71 44.70
CA ILE A 3 -45.92 -29.45 44.50
C ILE A 3 -45.05 -29.55 43.24
N LEU A 4 -44.94 -28.41 42.54
CA LEU A 4 -44.27 -28.11 41.27
C LEU A 4 -42.84 -28.66 41.11
N LEU A 5 -42.41 -28.78 39.84
CA LEU A 5 -41.27 -28.00 39.30
C LEU A 5 -41.16 -28.18 37.78
N ALA A 6 -41.60 -27.17 37.03
CA ALA A 6 -41.30 -27.01 35.61
C ALA A 6 -39.98 -26.26 35.47
N THR A 7 -38.93 -26.94 35.04
CA THR A 7 -37.61 -26.37 34.75
C THR A 7 -37.61 -25.75 33.35
N SER A 8 -37.69 -24.42 33.30
CA SER A 8 -37.50 -23.65 32.07
C SER A 8 -36.00 -23.46 31.84
N ILE A 9 -35.45 -24.11 30.81
CA ILE A 9 -34.05 -23.96 30.40
C ILE A 9 -33.96 -22.71 29.52
N LEU A 10 -33.45 -21.62 30.09
CA LEU A 10 -33.12 -20.39 29.37
C LEU A 10 -31.79 -20.60 28.63
N THR A 11 -31.84 -20.95 27.34
CA THR A 11 -30.65 -21.00 26.48
C THR A 11 -30.22 -19.59 26.12
N PHE A 12 -29.10 -19.14 26.70
CA PHE A 12 -28.38 -17.96 26.24
C PHE A 12 -27.81 -18.24 24.84
N ALA A 13 -28.48 -17.72 23.81
CA ALA A 13 -27.89 -17.58 22.49
C ALA A 13 -26.77 -16.53 22.58
N LEU A 14 -25.53 -17.01 22.73
CA LEU A 14 -24.34 -16.22 22.48
C LEU A 14 -24.35 -15.86 20.98
N LEU A 15 -24.78 -14.63 20.68
CA LEU A 15 -24.49 -13.97 19.41
C LEU A 15 -22.98 -13.71 19.37
N SER A 16 -22.22 -14.70 18.92
CA SER A 16 -20.87 -14.50 18.45
C SER A 16 -20.93 -13.64 17.19
N ASN A 17 -20.83 -12.32 17.36
CA ASN A 17 -20.42 -11.40 16.30
C ASN A 17 -18.97 -11.72 15.92
N SER A 18 -18.76 -12.78 15.14
CA SER A 18 -17.54 -12.93 14.37
C SER A 18 -17.66 -12.08 13.12
N SER A 19 -17.63 -10.76 13.31
CA SER A 19 -17.21 -9.82 12.27
C SER A 19 -15.71 -9.99 12.12
N PHE A 20 -15.26 -11.10 11.53
CA PHE A 20 -13.90 -11.16 11.01
C PHE A 20 -13.81 -10.05 9.98
N ALA A 21 -12.95 -9.09 10.32
CA ALA A 21 -12.63 -7.93 9.53
C ALA A 21 -12.45 -8.33 8.05
N ASN A 22 -12.88 -7.45 7.14
CA ASN A 22 -12.25 -7.39 5.83
C ASN A 22 -10.76 -7.09 6.08
N THR A 23 -9.96 -8.12 6.31
CA THR A 23 -8.51 -8.01 6.28
C THR A 23 -8.16 -7.76 4.83
N ASN A 24 -8.12 -6.49 4.46
CA ASN A 24 -7.53 -6.09 3.20
C ASN A 24 -6.14 -6.74 3.15
N GLU A 25 -5.86 -7.56 2.14
CA GLU A 25 -4.62 -8.34 2.07
C GLU A 25 -3.38 -7.44 2.08
N ASP A 26 -3.56 -6.18 1.70
CA ASP A 26 -2.56 -5.13 1.68
C ASP A 26 -2.30 -4.47 3.05
N GLY A 27 -3.09 -4.80 4.07
CA GLY A 27 -3.01 -4.23 5.40
C GLY A 27 -3.85 -2.96 5.59
N VAL A 28 -3.38 -2.06 6.46
CA VAL A 28 -4.13 -0.88 6.89
C VAL A 28 -3.79 0.32 6.01
N LEU A 29 -4.79 1.04 5.49
CA LEU A 29 -4.57 2.30 4.78
C LEU A 29 -3.95 3.33 5.71
N LYS A 30 -2.79 3.89 5.33
CA LYS A 30 -2.06 4.89 6.13
C LYS A 30 -1.99 6.26 5.48
N TYR A 31 -2.03 6.30 4.16
CA TYR A 31 -2.01 7.54 3.40
C TYR A 31 -2.91 7.40 2.16
N ALA A 32 -3.66 8.44 1.86
CA ALA A 32 -4.42 8.57 0.63
C ALA A 32 -4.46 10.03 0.19
N HIS A 33 -4.24 10.27 -1.11
CA HIS A 33 -4.39 11.59 -1.71
C HIS A 33 -4.90 11.44 -3.14
N SER A 34 -5.80 12.33 -3.58
CA SER A 34 -6.46 12.22 -4.89
C SER A 34 -5.64 12.78 -6.05
N MET A 35 -4.74 13.72 -5.77
CA MET A 35 -3.96 14.44 -6.78
C MET A 35 -2.48 14.46 -6.43
N VAL A 36 -1.77 13.38 -6.76
CA VAL A 36 -0.33 13.26 -6.59
C VAL A 36 0.35 13.26 -7.96
N TYR A 37 1.38 14.08 -8.10
CA TYR A 37 2.23 14.12 -9.28
C TYR A 37 3.70 13.97 -8.91
N LEU A 38 4.49 13.48 -9.84
CA LEU A 38 5.93 13.33 -9.69
C LEU A 38 6.64 14.41 -10.49
N LYS A 39 7.64 15.04 -9.87
CA LYS A 39 8.59 15.90 -10.58
C LYS A 39 9.92 15.20 -10.66
N CYS A 40 10.37 14.94 -11.88
CA CYS A 40 11.64 14.29 -12.10
C CYS A 40 12.81 15.19 -11.68
N LYS A 41 13.83 14.57 -11.08
CA LYS A 41 15.03 15.22 -10.52
C LYS A 41 16.30 14.77 -11.22
N SER A 42 16.28 13.60 -11.86
CA SER A 42 17.41 13.13 -12.67
C SER A 42 17.59 13.96 -13.95
N THR A 43 18.81 13.96 -14.47
CA THR A 43 19.14 14.55 -15.77
C THR A 43 18.50 13.77 -16.93
N SER A 44 18.22 12.48 -16.73
CA SER A 44 17.63 11.56 -17.70
C SER A 44 16.22 11.92 -18.18
N CYS A 45 15.54 12.83 -17.50
CA CYS A 45 14.13 13.16 -17.71
C CYS A 45 13.86 14.68 -17.72
N SER A 46 14.91 15.51 -17.76
CA SER A 46 14.83 16.97 -17.96
C SER A 46 13.78 17.71 -17.13
N GLY A 47 13.55 17.28 -15.88
CA GLY A 47 12.58 17.93 -14.99
C GLY A 47 11.10 17.73 -15.34
N ILE A 48 10.78 16.75 -16.20
CA ILE A 48 9.40 16.41 -16.58
C ILE A 48 8.53 16.18 -15.34
N VAL A 49 7.28 16.63 -15.45
CA VAL A 49 6.24 16.46 -14.43
C VAL A 49 5.20 15.49 -14.96
N THR A 50 4.83 14.49 -14.16
CA THR A 50 3.80 13.52 -14.53
C THR A 50 2.39 14.13 -14.44
N ARG A 51 1.41 13.43 -14.99
CA ARG A 51 0.00 13.73 -14.69
C ARG A 51 -0.31 13.45 -13.22
N TRP A 52 -1.42 14.01 -12.76
CA TRP A 52 -1.95 13.74 -11.43
C TRP A 52 -2.67 12.40 -11.41
N HIS A 53 -2.36 11.59 -10.40
CA HIS A 53 -3.06 10.35 -10.12
C HIS A 53 -3.39 10.25 -8.64
N SER A 54 -4.42 9.48 -8.31
CA SER A 54 -4.66 9.11 -6.93
C SER A 54 -3.55 8.20 -6.43
N MET A 55 -3.24 8.34 -5.14
CA MET A 55 -2.22 7.57 -4.46
C MET A 55 -2.79 6.99 -3.17
N LYS A 56 -2.46 5.74 -2.89
CA LYS A 56 -2.75 5.08 -1.62
C LYS A 56 -1.52 4.34 -1.12
N VAL A 57 -1.24 4.46 0.17
CA VAL A 57 -0.22 3.66 0.84
C VAL A 57 -0.88 2.86 1.95
N TYR A 58 -0.69 1.55 1.88
CA TYR A 58 -1.10 0.60 2.90
C TYR A 58 0.14 0.13 3.66
N TYR A 59 -0.08 -0.29 4.91
CA TYR A 59 0.95 -0.86 5.75
C TYR A 59 0.47 -2.20 6.30
N LYS A 60 1.25 -3.22 6.02
CA LYS A 60 1.04 -4.59 6.47
C LYS A 60 2.14 -4.97 7.44
N GLN A 61 1.77 -5.52 8.58
CA GLN A 61 2.72 -6.18 9.47
C GLN A 61 2.76 -7.67 9.13
N LEU A 62 3.94 -8.19 8.85
CA LEU A 62 4.20 -9.58 8.48
C LEU A 62 4.82 -10.29 9.67
N ALA A 63 4.22 -11.41 10.09
CA ALA A 63 4.87 -12.31 11.03
C ALA A 63 5.97 -13.11 10.30
N GLY A 64 7.14 -13.30 10.92
CA GLY A 64 8.22 -14.11 10.32
C GLY A 64 9.53 -13.35 10.11
N LEU A 65 10.17 -13.48 8.94
CA LEU A 65 11.51 -12.93 8.67
C LEU A 65 11.52 -11.39 8.61
N PRO A 66 12.53 -10.71 9.18
CA PRO A 66 12.64 -9.26 9.09
C PRO A 66 12.96 -8.80 7.65
N PRO A 67 12.47 -7.62 7.22
CA PRO A 67 11.61 -6.72 7.98
C PRO A 67 10.19 -7.29 8.15
N HIS A 68 9.66 -7.21 9.38
CA HIS A 68 8.32 -7.71 9.76
C HIS A 68 7.17 -6.83 9.26
N SER A 69 7.41 -6.05 8.21
CA SER A 69 6.45 -5.08 7.75
C SER A 69 6.74 -4.68 6.32
N GLU A 70 5.67 -4.38 5.60
CA GLU A 70 5.70 -4.02 4.21
C GLU A 70 4.79 -2.81 4.02
N ALA A 71 5.33 -1.73 3.45
CA ALA A 71 4.52 -0.67 2.88
C ALA A 71 4.19 -1.02 1.43
N ARG A 72 2.92 -0.85 1.07
CA ARG A 72 2.40 -1.13 -0.27
C ARG A 72 1.83 0.15 -0.85
N ILE A 73 2.27 0.53 -2.04
CA ILE A 73 1.86 1.78 -2.67
C ILE A 73 1.19 1.53 -4.01
N TYR A 74 0.08 2.22 -4.22
CA TYR A 74 -0.66 2.27 -5.48
C TYR A 74 -0.59 3.69 -6.00
N TRP A 75 -0.10 3.86 -7.22
CA TRP A 75 -0.09 5.15 -7.91
C TRP A 75 -0.12 4.92 -9.42
N ASN A 76 -1.08 5.56 -10.11
CA ASN A 76 -1.33 5.30 -11.53
C ASN A 76 -1.58 3.80 -11.81
N LYS A 77 -0.75 3.16 -12.66
CA LYS A 77 -0.81 1.72 -12.97
C LYS A 77 0.19 0.89 -12.16
N ASN A 78 0.93 1.53 -11.24
CA ASN A 78 1.92 0.82 -10.45
C ASN A 78 1.21 -0.04 -9.39
N GLU A 79 1.63 -1.29 -9.31
CA GLU A 79 1.13 -2.29 -8.37
C GLU A 79 2.24 -2.66 -7.37
N PRO A 80 1.94 -2.98 -6.11
CA PRO A 80 2.95 -3.46 -5.17
C PRO A 80 3.70 -4.68 -5.68
N ALA A 81 5.01 -4.74 -5.43
CA ALA A 81 5.87 -5.84 -5.88
C ALA A 81 5.95 -7.01 -4.86
N ASP A 82 5.19 -6.97 -3.76
CA ASP A 82 5.22 -7.95 -2.67
C ASP A 82 6.62 -8.15 -2.04
N ILE A 83 7.45 -7.11 -2.03
CA ILE A 83 8.79 -7.11 -1.44
C ILE A 83 8.72 -6.46 -0.06
N SER A 84 9.02 -7.23 0.99
CA SER A 84 9.09 -6.71 2.36
C SER A 84 10.33 -5.83 2.56
N ALA A 85 10.12 -4.51 2.69
CA ALA A 85 11.18 -3.52 2.83
C ALA A 85 11.02 -2.60 4.06
N GLY A 86 10.15 -2.98 5.00
CA GLY A 86 9.90 -2.20 6.20
C GLY A 86 8.80 -1.15 6.00
N ARG A 87 8.78 -0.18 6.92
CA ARG A 87 7.79 0.90 6.95
C ARG A 87 8.07 2.04 5.97
N TYR A 88 9.34 2.29 5.68
CA TYR A 88 9.81 3.51 5.03
C TYR A 88 10.07 3.34 3.53
N GLU A 89 9.93 2.12 3.03
CA GLU A 89 10.22 1.76 1.65
C GLU A 89 9.10 0.87 1.11
N ALA A 90 8.68 1.13 -0.12
CA ALA A 90 7.71 0.34 -0.85
C ALA A 90 8.20 0.09 -2.28
N HIS A 91 8.06 -1.13 -2.76
CA HIS A 91 8.43 -1.49 -4.14
C HIS A 91 7.19 -1.68 -4.99
N THR A 92 7.24 -1.18 -6.23
CA THR A 92 6.18 -1.37 -7.21
C THR A 92 6.69 -1.86 -8.54
N LEU A 93 5.82 -2.59 -9.24
CA LEU A 93 5.97 -2.94 -10.64
C LEU A 93 5.12 -1.99 -11.49
N GLY A 94 5.71 -1.45 -12.55
CA GLY A 94 5.06 -0.61 -13.54
C GLY A 94 4.55 -1.39 -14.76
N ASP A 95 4.48 -0.70 -15.90
CA ASP A 95 4.10 -1.29 -17.19
C ASP A 95 5.16 -2.30 -17.68
N TYR A 96 4.74 -3.20 -18.57
CA TYR A 96 5.63 -4.18 -19.22
C TYR A 96 6.52 -3.52 -20.27
N CYS A 97 7.74 -4.02 -20.34
CA CYS A 97 8.75 -3.66 -21.33
C CYS A 97 8.64 -4.57 -22.57
N PRO A 98 9.18 -4.15 -23.73
CA PRO A 98 9.11 -4.94 -24.97
C PRO A 98 9.78 -6.32 -24.88
N ASP A 99 10.71 -6.50 -23.94
CA ASP A 99 11.39 -7.76 -23.65
C ASP A 99 10.64 -8.68 -22.68
N GLY A 100 9.45 -8.26 -22.23
CA GLY A 100 8.61 -8.99 -21.29
C GLY A 100 8.93 -8.75 -19.81
N THR A 101 9.97 -7.97 -19.50
CA THR A 101 10.22 -7.51 -18.12
C THR A 101 9.23 -6.41 -17.72
N ARG A 102 9.25 -5.95 -16.45
CA ARG A 102 8.45 -4.81 -15.99
C ARG A 102 9.36 -3.69 -15.53
N MET A 103 8.94 -2.45 -15.77
CA MET A 103 9.52 -1.30 -15.07
C MET A 103 9.35 -1.48 -13.56
N THR A 104 10.26 -0.94 -12.77
CA THR A 104 10.20 -1.03 -11.30
C THR A 104 10.30 0.35 -10.68
N ALA A 105 9.82 0.50 -9.45
CA ALA A 105 10.11 1.68 -8.66
C ALA A 105 10.22 1.36 -7.17
N THR A 106 11.18 2.00 -6.53
CA THR A 106 11.33 2.06 -5.07
C THR A 106 10.85 3.41 -4.59
N TRP A 107 9.90 3.41 -3.66
CA TRP A 107 9.28 4.59 -3.09
C TRP A 107 9.76 4.78 -1.65
N PHE A 108 10.11 6.02 -1.32
CA PHE A 108 10.55 6.40 0.01
C PHE A 108 9.42 7.15 0.72
N LEU A 109 9.16 6.73 1.95
CA LEU A 109 8.02 7.18 2.74
C LEU A 109 8.50 7.95 3.97
N GLY A 110 7.84 9.08 4.24
CA GLY A 110 8.00 9.80 5.49
C GLY A 110 7.43 9.03 6.69
N SER A 111 7.68 9.54 7.89
CA SER A 111 7.20 8.93 9.15
C SER A 111 5.67 8.78 9.21
N ASN A 112 4.93 9.62 8.50
CA ASN A 112 3.48 9.56 8.38
C ASN A 112 2.98 8.75 7.17
N PHE A 113 3.82 7.90 6.57
CA PHE A 113 3.52 7.12 5.35
C PHE A 113 3.29 7.96 4.08
N LYS A 114 3.48 9.27 4.13
CA LYS A 114 3.43 10.14 2.96
C LYS A 114 4.65 9.87 2.07
N PRO A 115 4.47 9.52 0.78
CA PRO A 115 5.60 9.34 -0.12
C PRO A 115 6.31 10.67 -0.37
N THR A 116 7.64 10.65 -0.35
CA THR A 116 8.49 11.85 -0.47
C THR A 116 9.29 11.83 -1.77
N SER A 117 9.80 10.67 -2.15
CA SER A 117 10.56 10.46 -3.38
C SER A 117 10.37 9.05 -3.93
N ALA A 118 10.74 8.86 -5.19
CA ALA A 118 10.79 7.55 -5.82
C ALA A 118 12.02 7.45 -6.72
N ILE A 119 12.56 6.24 -6.87
CA ILE A 119 13.53 5.89 -7.91
C ILE A 119 12.83 4.87 -8.80
N ALA A 120 12.63 5.20 -10.07
CA ALA A 120 12.04 4.28 -11.04
C ALA A 120 13.10 3.82 -12.04
N THR A 121 13.10 2.53 -12.35
CA THR A 121 13.95 1.93 -13.38
C THR A 121 13.10 1.68 -14.62
N ASP A 122 13.52 2.26 -15.74
CA ASP A 122 12.82 2.11 -17.02
C ASP A 122 13.21 0.81 -17.75
N CYS A 123 12.61 0.59 -18.92
CA CYS A 123 12.86 -0.60 -19.74
C CYS A 123 14.28 -0.70 -20.32
N SER A 124 15.06 0.39 -20.27
CA SER A 124 16.47 0.36 -20.65
C SER A 124 17.40 0.05 -19.47
N GLY A 125 16.84 -0.10 -18.26
CA GLY A 125 17.58 -0.21 -17.02
C GLY A 125 18.07 1.13 -16.48
N GLN A 126 17.63 2.26 -17.06
CA GLN A 126 18.01 3.59 -16.59
C GLN A 126 17.17 3.98 -15.37
N GLU A 127 17.84 4.50 -14.36
CA GLU A 127 17.19 5.03 -13.16
C GLU A 127 16.79 6.50 -13.30
N HIS A 128 15.62 6.81 -12.77
CA HIS A 128 15.04 8.14 -12.71
C HIS A 128 14.57 8.44 -11.30
N THR A 129 15.15 9.46 -10.67
CA THR A 129 14.76 9.95 -9.36
C THR A 129 13.65 10.98 -9.50
N TYR A 130 12.59 10.82 -8.72
CA TYR A 130 11.45 11.70 -8.65
C TYR A 130 11.25 12.22 -7.23
N SER A 131 10.79 13.47 -7.14
CA SER A 131 10.17 14.02 -5.93
C SER A 131 8.65 13.92 -6.06
N VAL A 132 7.97 13.57 -4.96
CA VAL A 132 6.52 13.40 -4.90
C VAL A 132 5.86 14.67 -4.39
N HIS A 133 4.79 15.12 -5.06
CA HIS A 133 4.08 16.34 -4.71
C HIS A 133 2.57 16.11 -4.71
N GLU A 134 1.91 16.77 -3.77
CA GLU A 134 0.44 16.84 -3.68
C GLU A 134 -0.02 18.17 -4.24
N PHE A 135 -1.12 18.14 -4.99
CA PHE A 135 -1.83 19.35 -5.39
C PHE A 135 -3.06 19.54 -4.51
N ASN A 136 -3.15 20.67 -3.81
CA ASN A 136 -4.28 21.07 -2.98
C ASN A 136 -4.93 22.32 -3.60
N PHE A 137 -6.27 22.35 -3.65
CA PHE A 137 -7.05 23.53 -4.08
C PHE A 137 -7.31 24.50 -2.94
#